data_AF-A0A7Y8MSV6-F1
#
_entry.id   AF-A0A7Y8MSV6-F1
#
_cell.length_a   1.000
_cell.length_b   1.000
_cell.length_c   1.000
_cell.angle_alpha   90.00
_cell.angle_beta   90.00
_cell.angle_gamma   90.00
#
_symmetry.space_group_name_H-M   'P 1'
#
loop_
_entity.id
_entity.type
_entity.pdbx_description
1 polymer ?
#
loop_
_entity_poly.entity_id
_entity_poly.type
_entity_poly.pdbx_seq_one_letter_code
_entity_poly.pdbx_strand_id
1 'polypeptide(L)'
;MTAILTVFLSVLLVEMGDKTQLATALFAADGKLSPALIFVASSAALIVTSAIAVFVGTMAREYLDALPLKLLAGLAFIAIGALNVWSHFNPSP
;
A
#
# COMPACT_ATOMS: atom_id res chain seq x y z
N MET A 1 10.34 -13.59 18.53
CA MET A 1 10.62 -12.93 17.25
C MET A 1 10.77 -11.45 17.52
N THR A 2 11.85 -10.81 17.06
CA THR A 2 12.03 -9.35 17.20
C THR A 2 10.94 -8.62 16.42
N ALA A 3 10.36 -7.55 16.97
CA ALA A 3 9.24 -6.81 16.36
C ALA A 3 9.51 -6.37 14.91
N ILE A 4 10.76 -6.03 14.60
CA ILE A 4 11.24 -5.69 13.26
C ILE A 4 10.98 -6.83 12.27
N LEU A 5 11.30 -8.07 12.64
CA LEU A 5 11.13 -9.22 11.76
C LEU A 5 9.64 -9.53 11.52
N THR A 6 8.80 -9.37 12.55
CA THR A 6 7.35 -9.53 12.41
C THR A 6 6.78 -8.50 11.45
N VAL A 7 7.07 -7.22 11.64
CA VAL A 7 6.55 -6.15 10.76
C VAL A 7 7.07 -6.32 9.34
N PHE A 8 8.36 -6.61 9.16
CA PHE A 8 8.95 -6.83 7.86
C PHE A 8 8.25 -7.97 7.11
N LEU A 9 8.12 -9.15 7.73
CA LEU A 9 7.48 -10.30 7.10
C LEU A 9 5.99 -10.07 6.84
N SER A 10 5.27 -9.44 7.76
CA SER A 10 3.85 -9.11 7.56
C SER A 10 3.64 -8.16 6.38
N VAL A 11 4.41 -7.06 6.32
CA VAL A 11 4.32 -6.09 5.22
C VAL A 11 4.75 -6.74 3.90
N LEU A 12 5.84 -7.51 3.91
CA LEU A 12 6.31 -8.22 2.73
C LEU A 12 5.19 -9.11 2.16
N LEU A 13 4.56 -9.95 3.00
CA LEU A 13 3.50 -10.86 2.57
C LEU A 13 2.23 -10.14 2.09
N VAL A 14 1.85 -9.03 2.73
CA VAL A 14 0.67 -8.24 2.34
C VAL A 14 0.89 -7.53 1.00
N GLU A 15 2.10 -7.04 0.75
CA GLU A 15 2.44 -6.27 -0.45
C GLU A 15 2.88 -7.17 -1.63
N MET A 16 3.16 -8.46 -1.38
CA MET A 16 3.59 -9.40 -2.43
C MET A 16 2.57 -9.47 -3.56
N GLY A 17 3.00 -9.04 -4.75
CA GLY A 17 2.16 -9.08 -5.96
C GLY A 17 1.19 -7.90 -6.11
N ASP A 18 1.32 -6.85 -5.30
CA ASP A 18 0.60 -5.60 -5.52
C ASP A 18 1.01 -4.94 -6.86
N LYS A 19 0.12 -4.10 -7.39
CA LYS A 19 0.31 -3.33 -8.62
C LYS A 19 1.62 -2.55 -8.61
N THR A 20 2.06 -2.05 -7.46
CA THR A 20 3.33 -1.33 -7.32
C THR A 20 4.55 -2.22 -7.55
N GLN A 21 4.54 -3.46 -7.04
CA GLN A 21 5.62 -4.43 -7.27
C GLN A 21 5.65 -4.91 -8.71
N LEU A 22 4.47 -5.17 -9.31
CA LEU A 22 4.37 -5.51 -10.73
C LEU A 22 4.87 -4.38 -11.62
N ALA A 23 4.52 -3.12 -11.34
CA ALA A 23 5.03 -1.97 -12.07
C ALA A 23 6.56 -1.84 -11.94
N THR A 24 7.10 -2.05 -10.74
CA THR A 24 8.55 -2.03 -10.48
C THR A 24 9.27 -3.12 -11.29
N ALA A 25 8.72 -4.34 -11.32
CA ALA A 25 9.24 -5.44 -12.11
C ALA A 25 9.16 -5.16 -13.63
N LEU A 26 8.07 -4.56 -14.10
CA LEU A 26 7.91 -4.15 -15.49
C LEU A 26 8.94 -3.09 -15.89
N PHE A 27 9.17 -2.07 -15.06
CA PHE A 27 10.22 -1.08 -15.30
C PHE A 27 11.61 -1.70 -15.34
N ALA A 28 11.87 -2.71 -14.49
CA ALA A 28 13.15 -3.42 -14.49
C ALA A 28 13.33 -4.29 -15.74
N ALA A 29 12.25 -4.86 -16.27
CA ALA A 29 12.25 -5.69 -17.46
C ALA A 29 12.29 -4.88 -18.77
N ASP A 30 11.77 -3.65 -18.79
CA ASP A 30 11.74 -2.75 -19.96
C ASP A 30 13.14 -2.30 -20.42
N GLY A 31 14.18 -2.48 -19.59
CA GLY A 31 15.58 -2.27 -19.98
C GLY A 31 16.02 -0.83 -20.22
N LYS A 32 15.10 0.15 -20.13
CA LYS A 32 15.37 1.58 -20.33
C LYS A 32 16.14 2.22 -19.18
N LEU A 33 15.99 1.70 -17.96
CA LEU A 33 16.61 2.21 -16.74
C LEU A 33 17.41 1.08 -16.07
N SER A 34 18.44 1.44 -15.28
CA SER A 34 19.21 0.44 -14.57
C SER A 34 18.36 -0.20 -13.46
N PRO A 35 18.42 -1.54 -13.27
CA PRO A 35 17.67 -2.22 -12.20
C PRO A 35 18.00 -1.67 -10.81
N ALA A 36 19.25 -1.24 -10.59
CA ALA A 36 19.67 -0.62 -9.34
C ALA A 36 18.98 0.74 -9.10
N LEU A 37 18.81 1.57 -10.13
CA LEU A 37 18.10 2.84 -10.01
C LEU A 37 16.63 2.62 -9.68
N ILE A 38 15.99 1.66 -10.35
CA ILE A 38 14.58 1.30 -10.10
C ILE A 38 14.39 0.81 -8.67
N PHE A 39 15.29 -0.05 -8.19
CA PHE A 39 15.28 -0.55 -6.81
C PHE A 39 15.41 0.58 -5.79
N VAL A 40 16.36 1.50 -5.99
CA VAL A 40 16.55 2.64 -5.07
C VAL A 40 15.35 3.57 -5.11
N ALA A 41 14.80 3.85 -6.30
CA ALA A 41 13.64 4.72 -6.45
C ALA A 41 12.38 4.13 -5.78
N SER A 42 12.09 2.84 -6.00
CA SER A 42 10.93 2.18 -5.40
C SER A 42 11.08 2.02 -3.88
N SER A 43 12.28 1.68 -3.41
CA SER A 43 12.58 1.60 -1.97
C SER A 43 12.46 2.96 -1.29
N ALA A 44 12.99 4.03 -1.90
CA ALA A 44 12.88 5.38 -1.38
C ALA A 44 11.42 5.85 -1.33
N ALA A 45 10.64 5.56 -2.38
CA ALA A 45 9.22 5.85 -2.39
C ALA A 45 8.50 5.14 -1.22
N LEU A 46 8.75 3.84 -1.01
CA LEU A 46 8.17 3.07 0.10
C LEU A 46 8.56 3.63 1.47
N ILE A 47 9.83 3.99 1.66
CA ILE A 47 10.32 4.57 2.92
C ILE A 47 9.64 5.91 3.19
N VAL A 48 9.57 6.79 2.18
CA VAL A 48 8.99 8.13 2.31
C VAL A 48 7.49 8.04 2.59
N THR A 49 6.75 7.22 1.84
CA THR A 49 5.31 7.06 2.06
C THR A 49 5.02 6.45 3.42
N SER A 50 5.79 5.45 3.85
CA SER A 50 5.67 4.85 5.18
C SER A 50 6.00 5.85 6.29
N ALA A 51 7.06 6.65 6.13
CA ALA A 51 7.44 7.67 7.09
C ALA A 51 6.34 8.72 7.25
N ILE A 52 5.76 9.19 6.14
CA ILE A 52 4.62 10.13 6.16
C ILE A 52 3.43 9.48 6.85
N ALA A 53 3.07 8.23 6.52
CA ALA A 53 1.95 7.53 7.12
C ALA A 53 2.11 7.37 8.64
N VAL A 54 3.29 6.98 9.12
CA VAL A 54 3.60 6.87 10.56
C VAL A 54 3.61 8.24 11.22
N PHE A 55 4.19 9.26 10.59
CA PHE A 55 4.22 10.62 11.14
C PHE A 55 2.81 11.18 11.32
N VAL A 56 1.97 11.11 10.27
CA VAL A 56 0.58 11.58 10.34
C VAL A 56 -0.23 10.73 11.31
N GLY A 57 -0.06 9.40 11.29
CA GLY A 57 -0.76 8.49 12.19
C GLY A 57 -0.43 8.71 13.67
N THR A 58 0.82 9.06 13.98
CA THR A 58 1.22 9.39 15.35
C THR A 58 0.66 10.73 15.81
N MET A 59 0.63 11.75 14.94
CA MET A 59 0.00 13.05 15.24
C MET A 59 -1.52 12.96 15.43
N ALA A 60 -2.19 12.12 14.63
CA ALA A 60 -3.64 11.96 14.70
C ALA A 60 -4.10 10.99 15.80
N ARG A 61 -3.18 10.35 16.52
CA ARG A 61 -3.48 9.22 17.44
C ARG A 61 -4.62 9.50 18.42
N GLU A 62 -4.64 10.67 19.04
CA GLU A 62 -5.69 11.04 20.02
C GLU A 62 -7.10 11.03 19.43
N TYR A 63 -7.24 11.46 18.16
CA TYR A 63 -8.51 11.43 17.44
C TYR A 63 -8.84 10.03 16.92
N LEU A 64 -7.81 9.30 16.48
CA LEU A 64 -7.95 7.95 15.92
C LEU A 64 -8.36 6.92 16.98
N ASP A 65 -7.88 7.04 18.21
CA ASP A 65 -8.20 6.12 19.32
C ASP A 65 -9.68 6.20 19.72
N ALA A 66 -10.34 7.34 19.47
CA ALA A 66 -11.79 7.52 19.69
C ALA A 66 -12.67 6.91 18.58
N LEU A 67 -12.09 6.50 17.45
CA LEU A 67 -12.82 6.02 16.28
C LEU A 67 -12.69 4.49 16.14
N PRO A 68 -13.76 3.77 15.73
CA PRO A 68 -13.70 2.35 15.44
C PRO A 68 -13.04 2.10 14.07
N LEU A 69 -11.74 2.41 13.95
CA LEU A 69 -11.00 2.41 12.69
C LEU A 69 -11.10 1.09 11.92
N LYS A 70 -11.10 -0.06 12.61
CA LYS A 70 -11.25 -1.37 11.96
C LYS A 70 -12.61 -1.53 11.27
N LEU A 71 -13.67 -1.05 11.90
CA LEU A 71 -15.02 -1.11 11.34
C LEU A 71 -15.13 -0.15 10.15
N LEU A 72 -14.62 1.08 10.29
CA LEU A 72 -14.62 2.07 9.21
C LEU A 72 -13.81 1.59 8.00
N ALA A 73 -12.61 1.04 8.22
CA ALA A 73 -11.79 0.46 7.17
C ALA A 73 -12.47 -0.73 6.49
N GLY A 74 -13.10 -1.62 7.26
CA GLY A 74 -13.86 -2.76 6.72
C GLY A 74 -15.04 -2.31 5.85
N LEU A 75 -15.82 -1.33 6.31
CA LEU A 75 -16.93 -0.76 5.55
C LEU A 75 -16.45 -0.07 4.27
N ALA A 76 -15.35 0.70 4.35
CA ALA A 76 -14.74 1.32 3.18
C ALA A 76 -14.28 0.27 2.17
N PHE A 77 -13.68 -0.84 2.63
CA PHE A 77 -13.23 -1.93 1.76
C PHE A 77 -14.41 -2.62 1.06
N ILE A 78 -15.51 -2.89 1.78
CA ILE A 78 -16.75 -3.44 1.20
C ILE A 78 -17.34 -2.46 0.18
N ALA A 79 -17.39 -1.16 0.51
CA ALA A 79 -17.91 -0.14 -0.40
C ALA A 79 -17.09 -0.05 -1.69
N ILE A 80 -15.76 0.01 -1.60
CA ILE A 80 -14.87 0.02 -2.77
C ILE A 80 -15.03 -1.29 -3.57
N GLY A 81 -15.13 -2.43 -2.91
CA GLY A 81 -15.39 -3.72 -3.55
C GLY A 81 -16.71 -3.72 -4.33
N ALA A 82 -17.79 -3.26 -3.70
CA ALA A 82 -19.10 -3.16 -4.33
C ALA A 82 -19.11 -2.18 -5.52
N LEU A 83 -18.44 -1.03 -5.37
CA LEU A 83 -18.29 -0.04 -6.45
C LEU A 83 -17.51 -0.62 -7.64
N ASN A 84 -16.41 -1.35 -7.39
CA ASN A 84 -15.66 -2.02 -8.44
C ASN A 84 -16.53 -3.06 -9.18
N VAL A 85 -17.29 -3.87 -8.45
CA VAL A 85 -18.21 -4.85 -9.05
C VAL A 85 -19.29 -4.14 -9.87
N TRP A 86 -19.89 -3.07 -9.34
CA TRP A 86 -20.89 -2.28 -10.06
C TRP A 86 -20.31 -1.67 -11.34
N SER A 87 -19.09 -1.12 -11.29
CA SER A 87 -18.43 -0.52 -12.45
C SER A 87 -18.19 -1.52 -13.60
N HIS A 88 -18.06 -2.81 -13.29
CA HIS A 88 -17.97 -3.85 -14.30
C HIS A 88 -19.28 -4.05 -15.06
N PHE A 89 -20.43 -3.93 -14.38
CA PHE A 89 -21.75 -4.11 -14.98
C PHE A 89 -22.34 -2.83 -15.58
N ASN A 90 -21.86 -1.68 -15.14
CA ASN A 90 -22.19 -0.39 -15.73
C ASN A 90 -20.90 0.26 -16.26
N PRO A 91 -20.29 -0.30 -17.33
CA PRO A 91 -19.16 0.34 -17.97
C PRO A 91 -19.61 1.73 -18.41
N SER A 92 -19.08 2.76 -17.75
CA SER A 92 -19.19 4.12 -18.24
C SER A 92 -18.69 4.14 -19.69
N PRO A 93 -19.41 4.78 -20.63
CA PRO A 93 -19.00 4.85 -22.03
C PRO A 93 -17.61 5.45 -22.20
#